data_AF-A0A3M7FHU4-F1
#
_entry.id   AF-A0A3M7FHU4-F1
#
_cell.length_a   1.000
_cell.length_b   1.000
_cell.length_c   1.000
_cell.angle_alpha   90.00
_cell.angle_beta   90.00
_cell.angle_gamma   90.00
#
_symmetry.space_group_name_H-M   'P 1'
#
loop_
_entity.id
_entity.type
_entity.pdbx_description
1 polymer ?
#
loop_
_entity_poly.entity_id
_entity_poly.type
_entity_poly.pdbx_seq_one_letter_code
_entity_poly.pdbx_strand_id
1 'polypeptide(L)'
;MIVDPVEALKKTVSATATVVPTASVSPVPTVVPSLPEYQTASETGNRTLWVVFVVMLVASVVFSGMSWSVPMSKRLYHVITTLITITAALSYFAMASGHGASYHHVVERESHQHVPDTTHDIYREVYYARYIDWSITTPLLLLDLCLLAGMNGGSILIAIVADLIMILTGLFAAYGAEGTPQKWGWYAIACIAYLVVIWQLAYHGRGMAMNKGGKVGNFF
;
A
#
# COMPACT_ATOMS: atom_id res chain seq x y z
N MET A 1 0.55 -50.81 83.57
CA MET A 1 -0.45 -51.01 82.49
C MET A 1 0.34 -51.18 81.21
N ILE A 2 0.45 -52.41 80.72
CA ILE A 2 1.27 -52.79 79.56
C ILE A 2 0.51 -52.33 78.32
N VAL A 3 1.12 -51.44 77.54
CA VAL A 3 0.53 -50.93 76.29
C VAL A 3 0.62 -52.04 75.25
N ASP A 4 -0.53 -52.43 74.69
CA ASP A 4 -0.60 -53.48 73.67
C ASP A 4 0.13 -53.02 72.39
N PRO A 5 1.19 -53.73 71.95
CA PRO A 5 1.95 -53.35 70.76
C PRO A 5 1.10 -53.34 69.48
N VAL A 6 -0.05 -54.01 69.47
CA VAL A 6 -0.98 -54.03 68.31
C VAL A 6 -1.80 -52.73 68.22
N GLU A 7 -2.15 -52.11 69.35
CA GLU A 7 -2.83 -50.80 69.35
C GLU A 7 -1.89 -49.66 68.92
N ALA A 8 -0.61 -49.74 69.31
CA ALA A 8 0.40 -48.78 68.88
C ALA A 8 0.61 -48.83 67.36
N LEU A 9 0.60 -50.04 66.77
CA LEU A 9 0.77 -50.25 65.33
C LEU A 9 -0.45 -49.78 64.51
N LYS A 10 -1.68 -50.03 65.01
CA LYS A 10 -2.91 -49.54 64.35
C LYS A 10 -2.95 -48.01 64.26
N LYS A 11 -2.41 -47.31 65.27
CA LYS A 11 -2.35 -45.85 65.30
C LYS A 11 -1.34 -45.27 64.29
N THR A 12 -0.34 -46.05 63.89
CA THR A 12 0.66 -45.65 62.88
C THR A 12 0.14 -45.80 61.44
N VAL A 13 -0.78 -46.74 61.19
CA VAL A 13 -1.26 -47.07 59.83
C VAL A 13 -2.39 -46.14 59.35
N SER A 14 -3.03 -45.36 60.24
CA SER A 14 -4.04 -44.35 59.87
C SER A 14 -3.47 -42.97 59.54
N ALA A 15 -2.16 -42.84 59.31
CA ALA A 15 -1.62 -41.67 58.62
C ALA A 15 -1.98 -41.81 57.14
N THR A 16 -3.21 -41.44 56.79
CA THR A 16 -3.63 -41.20 55.41
C THR A 16 -2.60 -40.26 54.80
N ALA A 17 -1.76 -40.78 53.90
CA ALA A 17 -0.89 -39.97 53.09
C ALA A 17 -1.79 -39.00 52.33
N THR A 18 -1.81 -37.74 52.73
CA THR A 18 -2.35 -36.66 51.92
C THR A 18 -1.54 -36.66 50.65
N VAL A 19 -2.10 -37.24 49.59
CA VAL A 19 -1.59 -37.08 48.23
C VAL A 19 -1.63 -35.58 47.98
N VAL A 20 -0.47 -34.93 48.12
CA VAL A 20 -0.30 -33.56 47.62
C VAL A 20 -0.70 -33.64 46.16
N PRO A 21 -1.71 -32.90 45.69
CA PRO A 21 -2.04 -32.89 44.28
C PRO A 21 -0.78 -32.42 43.58
N THR A 22 -0.14 -33.33 42.85
CA THR A 22 0.90 -32.95 41.89
C THR A 22 0.17 -32.01 40.96
N ALA A 23 0.49 -30.72 41.03
CA ALA A 23 -0.08 -29.75 40.12
C ALA A 23 0.13 -30.32 38.72
N SER A 24 -0.96 -30.72 38.05
CA SER A 24 -0.90 -31.10 36.65
C SER A 24 -0.54 -29.82 35.93
N VAL A 25 0.76 -29.59 35.73
CA VAL A 25 1.24 -28.47 34.96
C VAL A 25 0.65 -28.71 33.57
N SER A 26 -0.35 -27.92 33.20
CA SER A 26 -0.95 -27.99 31.87
C SER A 26 0.19 -27.98 30.85
N PRO A 27 0.15 -28.82 29.82
CA PRO A 27 1.21 -28.86 28.81
C PRO A 27 1.47 -27.45 28.31
N VAL A 28 2.74 -27.02 28.30
CA VAL A 28 3.12 -25.73 27.72
C VAL A 28 2.66 -25.74 26.27
N PRO A 29 1.85 -24.75 25.83
CA PRO A 29 1.46 -24.64 24.43
C PRO A 29 2.71 -24.64 23.56
N THR A 30 2.87 -25.65 22.72
CA THR A 30 4.00 -25.71 21.79
C THR A 30 3.69 -24.76 20.65
N VAL A 31 4.40 -23.63 20.59
CA VAL A 31 4.35 -22.73 19.43
C VAL A 31 5.13 -23.39 18.31
N VAL A 32 4.42 -23.96 17.34
CA VAL A 32 5.04 -24.51 16.13
C VAL A 32 5.27 -23.34 15.17
N PRO A 33 6.52 -23.11 14.70
CA PRO A 33 6.79 -22.09 13.69
C PRO A 33 5.90 -22.31 12.46
N SER A 34 5.17 -21.28 12.05
CA SER A 34 4.38 -21.32 10.82
C SER A 34 5.29 -21.17 9.61
N LEU A 35 4.90 -21.79 8.50
CA LEU A 35 5.59 -21.58 7.22
C LEU A 35 5.34 -20.15 6.75
N PRO A 36 6.29 -19.52 6.02
CA PRO A 36 6.09 -18.18 5.48
C PRO A 36 4.88 -18.14 4.54
N GLU A 37 3.99 -17.16 4.73
CA GLU A 37 2.86 -16.91 3.86
C GLU A 37 3.27 -15.99 2.71
N TYR A 38 2.91 -16.35 1.48
CA TYR A 38 3.11 -15.50 0.31
C TYR A 38 1.77 -14.88 -0.10
N GLN A 39 1.64 -13.57 0.11
CA GLN A 39 0.46 -12.81 -0.31
C GLN A 39 0.67 -12.31 -1.73
N THR A 40 0.07 -13.04 -2.68
CA THR A 40 0.13 -12.76 -4.12
C THR A 40 -1.23 -12.32 -4.65
N ALA A 41 -1.22 -11.64 -5.80
CA ALA A 41 -2.46 -11.34 -6.50
C ALA A 41 -3.20 -12.63 -6.88
N SER A 42 -4.51 -12.64 -6.61
CA SER A 42 -5.40 -13.70 -7.05
C SER A 42 -5.48 -13.77 -8.58
N GLU A 43 -6.07 -14.84 -9.10
CA GLU A 43 -6.36 -14.95 -10.53
C GLU A 43 -7.16 -13.74 -11.05
N THR A 44 -8.14 -13.27 -10.26
CA THR A 44 -8.91 -12.06 -10.57
C THR A 44 -8.02 -10.82 -10.65
N GLY A 45 -7.07 -10.67 -9.73
CA GLY A 45 -6.10 -9.57 -9.74
C GLY A 45 -5.25 -9.58 -11.01
N ASN A 46 -4.69 -10.74 -11.35
CA ASN A 46 -3.89 -10.92 -12.57
C ASN A 46 -4.69 -10.66 -13.85
N ARG A 47 -5.92 -11.18 -13.95
CA ARG A 47 -6.81 -10.88 -15.10
C ARG A 47 -7.12 -9.40 -15.20
N THR A 48 -7.32 -8.72 -14.08
CA THR A 48 -7.57 -7.27 -14.04
C THR A 48 -6.38 -6.49 -14.58
N LEU A 49 -5.14 -6.86 -14.23
CA LEU A 49 -3.94 -6.21 -14.76
C LEU A 49 -3.88 -6.29 -16.31
N TRP A 50 -4.17 -7.46 -16.88
CA TRP A 50 -4.24 -7.65 -18.34
C TRP A 50 -5.36 -6.84 -19.00
N VAL A 51 -6.54 -6.79 -18.39
CA VAL A 51 -7.66 -5.98 -18.90
C VAL A 51 -7.29 -4.51 -18.94
N VAL A 52 -6.70 -3.97 -17.87
CA VAL A 52 -6.31 -2.56 -17.82
C VAL A 52 -5.18 -2.26 -18.81
N PHE A 53 -4.21 -3.18 -18.99
CA PHE A 53 -3.21 -3.05 -20.05
C PHE A 53 -3.86 -2.86 -21.43
N VAL A 54 -4.82 -3.72 -21.80
CA VAL A 54 -5.51 -3.63 -23.10
C VAL A 54 -6.27 -2.32 -23.23
N VAL A 55 -6.98 -1.89 -22.18
CA VAL A 55 -7.72 -0.63 -22.18
C VAL A 55 -6.78 0.56 -22.39
N MET A 56 -5.67 0.61 -21.65
CA MET A 56 -4.68 1.69 -21.78
C MET A 56 -4.02 1.69 -23.15
N LEU A 57 -3.67 0.51 -23.69
CA LEU A 57 -3.09 0.37 -25.02
C LEU A 57 -4.04 0.88 -26.12
N VAL A 58 -5.32 0.49 -26.07
CA VAL A 58 -6.34 0.97 -27.00
C VAL A 58 -6.51 2.48 -26.87
N ALA A 59 -6.56 3.01 -25.65
CA ALA A 59 -6.64 4.45 -25.40
C ALA A 59 -5.45 5.20 -26.01
N SER A 60 -4.22 4.67 -25.89
CA SER A 60 -3.03 5.24 -26.51
C SER A 60 -3.13 5.32 -28.03
N VAL A 61 -3.61 4.24 -28.68
CA VAL A 61 -3.82 4.23 -30.13
C VAL A 61 -4.85 5.28 -30.55
N VAL A 62 -5.97 5.36 -29.82
CA VAL A 62 -7.05 6.31 -30.10
C VAL A 62 -6.59 7.76 -29.91
N PHE A 63 -5.94 8.10 -28.79
CA PHE A 63 -5.45 9.45 -28.53
C PHE A 63 -4.34 9.86 -29.49
N SER A 64 -3.44 8.94 -29.85
CA SER A 64 -2.41 9.17 -30.85
C SER A 64 -3.03 9.43 -32.24
N GLY A 65 -4.01 8.63 -32.64
CA GLY A 65 -4.74 8.82 -33.91
C GLY A 65 -5.49 10.16 -33.96
N MET A 66 -6.18 10.54 -32.88
CA MET A 66 -6.83 11.86 -32.77
C MET A 66 -5.81 13.00 -32.77
N SER A 67 -4.58 12.78 -32.26
CA SER A 67 -3.54 13.80 -32.32
C SER A 67 -3.19 14.17 -33.76
N TRP A 68 -3.23 13.21 -34.70
CA TRP A 68 -2.84 13.42 -36.09
C TRP A 68 -3.71 14.41 -36.86
N SER A 69 -4.95 14.64 -36.43
CA SER A 69 -5.84 15.64 -37.06
C SER A 69 -5.63 17.08 -36.58
N VAL A 70 -4.80 17.32 -35.56
CA VAL A 70 -4.58 18.66 -34.98
C VAL A 70 -3.24 19.23 -35.49
N PRO A 71 -2.94 20.53 -35.59
CA PRO A 71 -1.57 21.00 -35.89
C PRO A 71 -0.62 20.86 -34.69
N MET A 72 0.69 20.65 -34.90
CA MET A 72 1.67 20.41 -33.80
C MET A 72 1.65 21.49 -32.71
N SER A 73 1.44 22.75 -33.08
CA SER A 73 1.34 23.89 -32.13
C SER A 73 0.14 23.84 -31.18
N LYS A 74 -0.86 22.99 -31.45
CA LYS A 74 -2.10 22.86 -30.66
C LYS A 74 -2.30 21.44 -30.09
N ARG A 75 -1.34 20.54 -30.31
CA ARG A 75 -1.43 19.12 -29.91
C ARG A 75 -1.03 18.84 -28.45
N LEU A 76 -0.64 19.85 -27.67
CA LEU A 76 -0.03 19.65 -26.35
C LEU A 76 -0.83 18.69 -25.46
N TYR A 77 -2.13 18.93 -25.27
CA TYR A 77 -3.01 18.04 -24.50
C TYR A 77 -3.07 16.62 -25.07
N HIS A 78 -3.19 16.46 -26.40
CA HIS A 78 -3.16 15.13 -27.01
C HIS A 78 -1.83 14.40 -26.76
N VAL A 79 -0.70 15.11 -26.81
CA VAL A 79 0.62 14.53 -26.54
C VAL A 79 0.72 14.09 -25.08
N ILE A 80 0.35 14.96 -24.14
CA ILE A 80 0.39 14.67 -22.70
C ILE A 80 -0.51 13.46 -22.38
N THR A 81 -1.78 13.48 -22.81
CA THR A 81 -2.71 12.36 -22.59
C THR A 81 -2.26 11.06 -23.26
N THR A 82 -1.64 11.13 -24.44
CA THR A 82 -1.06 9.94 -25.09
C THR A 82 0.10 9.38 -24.28
N LEU A 83 1.01 10.22 -23.79
CA LEU A 83 2.12 9.79 -22.93
C LEU A 83 1.63 9.16 -21.61
N ILE A 84 0.57 9.70 -21.02
CA ILE A 84 -0.06 9.12 -19.82
C ILE A 84 -0.52 7.68 -20.12
N THR A 85 -1.31 7.49 -21.17
CA THR A 85 -1.87 6.16 -21.48
C THR A 85 -0.79 5.16 -21.91
N ILE A 86 0.24 5.59 -22.65
CA ILE A 86 1.36 4.72 -23.04
C ILE A 86 2.13 4.27 -21.80
N THR A 87 2.43 5.19 -20.89
CA THR A 87 3.15 4.88 -19.65
C THR A 87 2.36 3.90 -18.79
N ALA A 88 1.05 4.14 -18.63
CA ALA A 88 0.16 3.23 -17.93
C ALA A 88 0.13 1.85 -18.61
N ALA A 89 -0.02 1.78 -19.94
CA ALA A 89 0.01 0.50 -20.67
C ALA A 89 1.30 -0.28 -20.39
N LEU A 90 2.46 0.36 -20.47
CA LEU A 90 3.75 -0.29 -20.17
C LEU A 90 3.83 -0.78 -18.72
N SER A 91 3.36 0.02 -17.76
CA SER A 91 3.35 -0.37 -16.36
C SER A 91 2.43 -1.57 -16.08
N TYR A 92 1.19 -1.54 -16.61
CA TYR A 92 0.26 -2.66 -16.46
C TYR A 92 0.76 -3.92 -17.15
N PHE A 93 1.44 -3.81 -18.30
CA PHE A 93 2.12 -4.95 -18.92
C PHE A 93 3.24 -5.51 -18.03
N ALA A 94 4.06 -4.64 -17.43
CA ALA A 94 5.13 -5.06 -16.51
C ALA A 94 4.58 -5.76 -15.26
N MET A 95 3.51 -5.23 -14.66
CA MET A 95 2.84 -5.84 -13.51
C MET A 95 2.18 -7.18 -13.88
N ALA A 96 1.45 -7.24 -15.01
CA ALA A 96 0.77 -8.45 -15.47
C ALA A 96 1.73 -9.58 -15.88
N SER A 97 2.94 -9.23 -16.31
CA SER A 97 4.01 -10.19 -16.64
C SER A 97 4.88 -10.58 -15.44
N GLY A 98 4.65 -9.99 -14.27
CA GLY A 98 5.42 -10.25 -13.04
C GLY A 98 6.76 -9.50 -12.95
N HIS A 99 7.17 -8.74 -13.98
CA HIS A 99 8.40 -7.96 -13.97
C HIS A 99 8.30 -6.65 -13.18
N GLY A 100 7.08 -6.23 -12.82
CA GLY A 100 6.79 -4.99 -12.11
C GLY A 100 6.43 -5.16 -10.63
N ALA A 101 6.72 -6.33 -10.07
CA ALA A 101 6.37 -6.70 -8.71
C ALA A 101 7.59 -7.29 -7.96
N SER A 102 7.63 -7.12 -6.65
CA SER A 102 8.57 -7.81 -5.78
C SER A 102 7.91 -8.20 -4.46
N TYR A 103 8.47 -9.17 -3.76
CA TYR A 103 8.01 -9.51 -2.41
C TYR A 103 8.72 -8.64 -1.36
N HIS A 104 7.94 -8.02 -0.49
CA HIS A 104 8.41 -7.33 0.70
C HIS A 104 8.14 -8.20 1.93
N HIS A 105 9.18 -8.43 2.74
CA HIS A 105 9.08 -9.25 3.94
C HIS A 105 8.51 -8.42 5.10
N VAL A 106 7.48 -8.98 5.72
CA VAL A 106 6.71 -8.41 6.81
C VAL A 106 6.63 -9.45 7.92
N VAL A 107 6.84 -9.02 9.16
CA VAL A 107 6.61 -9.87 10.33
C VAL A 107 5.40 -9.32 11.08
N GLU A 108 4.33 -10.10 11.10
CA GLU A 108 3.15 -9.79 11.91
C GLU A 108 3.28 -10.44 13.29
N ARG A 109 3.05 -9.65 14.34
CA ARG A 109 3.06 -10.14 15.73
C ARG A 109 1.64 -10.19 16.23
N GLU A 110 1.16 -11.38 16.53
CA GLU A 110 -0.12 -11.57 17.19
C GLU A 110 0.09 -11.63 18.70
N SER A 111 -0.47 -10.63 19.40
CA SER A 111 -0.38 -10.59 20.86
C SER A 111 -1.51 -11.37 21.52
N HIS A 112 -1.14 -12.18 22.51
CA HIS A 112 -2.06 -13.08 23.17
C HIS A 112 -2.06 -12.81 24.68
N GLN A 113 -3.23 -12.89 25.32
CA GLN A 113 -3.35 -12.60 26.76
C GLN A 113 -2.84 -13.74 27.67
N HIS A 114 -3.05 -15.00 27.23
CA HIS A 114 -2.83 -16.18 28.08
C HIS A 114 -1.86 -17.20 27.45
N VAL A 115 -1.29 -16.89 26.28
CA VAL A 115 -0.25 -17.69 25.61
C VAL A 115 0.87 -16.76 25.11
N PRO A 116 2.08 -17.27 24.87
CA PRO A 116 3.15 -16.47 24.30
C PRO A 116 2.75 -15.86 22.95
N ASP A 117 3.20 -14.63 22.69
CA ASP A 117 2.98 -13.99 21.40
C ASP A 117 3.58 -14.83 20.26
N THR A 118 2.86 -14.89 19.15
CA THR A 118 3.30 -15.58 17.93
C THR A 118 3.73 -14.56 16.90
N THR A 119 4.66 -14.96 16.05
CA THR A 119 5.11 -14.17 14.89
C THR A 119 4.85 -14.95 13.63
N HIS A 120 4.36 -14.27 12.60
CA HIS A 120 4.10 -14.84 11.29
C HIS A 120 4.87 -14.06 10.22
N ASP A 121 5.65 -14.80 9.43
CA ASP A 121 6.42 -14.24 8.31
C ASP A 121 5.54 -14.18 7.07
N ILE A 122 5.33 -12.97 6.56
CA ILE A 122 4.51 -12.68 5.38
C ILE A 122 5.40 -12.05 4.30
N TYR A 123 5.39 -12.62 3.10
CA TYR A 123 5.96 -12.03 1.91
C TYR A 123 4.84 -11.41 1.08
N ARG A 124 4.69 -10.10 1.20
CA ARG A 124 3.65 -9.35 0.49
C ARG A 124 4.13 -8.91 -0.88
N GLU A 125 3.38 -9.24 -1.92
CA GLU A 125 3.63 -8.74 -3.26
C GLU A 125 3.36 -7.23 -3.33
N VAL A 126 4.38 -6.47 -3.72
CA VAL A 126 4.35 -5.02 -3.91
C VAL A 126 4.63 -4.71 -5.38
N TYR A 127 3.63 -4.12 -6.04
CA TYR A 127 3.73 -3.67 -7.43
C TYR A 127 4.49 -2.34 -7.53
N TYR A 128 5.82 -2.36 -7.43
CA TYR A 128 6.62 -1.12 -7.52
C TYR A 128 6.49 -0.40 -8.86
N ALA A 129 6.20 -1.12 -9.96
CA ALA A 129 6.00 -0.52 -11.27
C ALA A 129 4.86 0.53 -11.28
N ARG A 130 3.88 0.41 -10.36
CA ARG A 130 2.82 1.41 -10.20
C ARG A 130 3.33 2.76 -9.72
N TYR A 131 4.37 2.78 -8.89
CA TYR A 131 4.96 4.03 -8.39
C TYR A 131 5.84 4.68 -9.47
N ILE A 132 6.48 3.87 -10.31
CA ILE A 132 7.19 4.37 -11.50
C ILE A 132 6.18 5.01 -12.46
N ASP A 133 5.07 4.32 -12.75
CA ASP A 133 3.96 4.84 -13.55
C ASP A 133 3.45 6.17 -13.01
N TRP A 134 3.05 6.19 -11.73
CA TRP A 134 2.52 7.40 -11.10
C TRP A 134 3.52 8.56 -11.13
N SER A 135 4.82 8.31 -10.90
CA SER A 135 5.85 9.36 -10.98
C SER A 135 5.96 10.04 -12.34
N ILE A 136 5.36 9.47 -13.39
CA ILE A 136 5.29 10.05 -14.74
C ILE A 136 3.86 10.51 -15.03
N THR A 137 2.85 9.66 -14.80
CA THR A 137 1.46 9.95 -15.19
C THR A 137 0.82 11.01 -14.34
N THR A 138 1.05 11.04 -13.02
CA THR A 138 0.40 12.04 -12.15
C THR A 138 0.96 13.45 -12.38
N PRO A 139 2.26 13.68 -12.59
CA PRO A 139 2.75 14.99 -13.03
C PRO A 139 2.18 15.44 -14.37
N LEU A 140 2.00 14.51 -15.32
CA LEU A 140 1.41 14.81 -16.63
C LEU A 140 -0.09 15.13 -16.52
N LEU A 141 -0.84 14.43 -15.67
CA LEU A 141 -2.25 14.74 -15.36
C LEU A 141 -2.37 16.12 -14.73
N LEU A 142 -1.50 16.45 -13.77
CA LEU A 142 -1.46 17.77 -13.14
C LEU A 142 -1.08 18.85 -14.16
N LEU A 143 -0.15 18.57 -15.07
CA LEU A 143 0.21 19.48 -16.13
C LEU A 143 -0.99 19.81 -17.02
N ASP A 144 -1.77 18.81 -17.45
CA ASP A 144 -3.01 19.03 -18.22
C ASP A 144 -3.98 19.96 -17.45
N LEU A 145 -4.24 19.67 -16.18
CA LEU A 145 -5.14 20.49 -15.35
C LEU A 145 -4.62 21.92 -15.14
N CYS A 146 -3.35 22.07 -14.79
CA CYS A 146 -2.78 23.38 -14.52
C CYS A 146 -2.70 24.26 -15.78
N LEU A 147 -2.39 23.67 -16.94
CA LEU A 147 -2.42 24.37 -18.23
C LEU A 147 -3.84 24.80 -18.60
N LEU A 148 -4.83 23.94 -18.35
CA LEU A 148 -6.24 24.24 -18.55
C LEU A 148 -6.67 25.45 -17.70
N ALA A 149 -6.35 25.43 -16.40
CA ALA A 149 -6.58 26.56 -15.49
C ALA A 149 -5.78 27.82 -15.88
N GLY A 150 -4.68 27.69 -16.62
CA GLY A 150 -3.77 28.80 -16.96
C GLY A 150 -2.93 29.24 -15.77
N MET A 151 -2.51 28.27 -14.96
CA MET A 151 -1.60 28.52 -13.84
C MET A 151 -0.21 28.93 -14.37
N ASN A 152 0.51 29.73 -13.57
CA ASN A 152 1.88 30.12 -13.89
C ASN A 152 2.86 28.95 -13.68
N GLY A 153 4.06 29.05 -14.29
CA GLY A 153 5.08 28.00 -14.21
C GLY A 153 5.56 27.67 -12.79
N GLY A 154 5.57 28.65 -11.87
CA GLY A 154 5.94 28.42 -10.47
C GLY A 154 4.90 27.55 -9.74
N SER A 155 3.62 27.85 -9.88
CA SER A 155 2.53 27.04 -9.31
C SER A 155 2.48 25.64 -9.93
N ILE A 156 2.72 25.52 -11.24
CA ILE A 156 2.83 24.23 -11.94
C ILE A 156 3.98 23.41 -11.36
N LEU A 157 5.17 24.01 -11.19
CA LEU A 157 6.34 23.32 -10.66
C LEU A 157 6.09 22.84 -9.22
N ILE A 158 5.47 23.66 -8.37
CA ILE A 158 5.13 23.27 -7.00
C ILE A 158 4.16 22.08 -7.00
N ALA A 159 3.13 22.10 -7.86
CA ALA A 159 2.18 20.99 -7.97
C ALA A 159 2.88 19.69 -8.38
N ILE A 160 3.74 19.74 -9.41
CA ILE A 160 4.49 18.58 -9.90
C ILE A 160 5.47 18.05 -8.85
N VAL A 161 6.22 18.92 -8.18
CA VAL A 161 7.19 18.49 -7.16
C VAL A 161 6.49 17.91 -5.93
N ALA A 162 5.40 18.52 -5.48
CA ALA A 162 4.59 17.97 -4.40
C ALA A 162 4.03 16.58 -4.76
N ASP A 163 3.56 16.41 -5.99
CA ASP A 163 3.09 15.13 -6.50
C ASP A 163 4.19 14.05 -6.55
N LEU A 164 5.38 14.40 -7.05
CA LEU A 164 6.53 13.48 -7.03
C LEU A 164 6.91 13.08 -5.60
N ILE A 165 6.93 14.02 -4.64
CA ILE A 165 7.16 13.72 -3.23
C ILE A 165 6.09 12.76 -2.71
N MET A 166 4.82 13.00 -3.02
CA MET A 166 3.70 12.13 -2.62
C MET A 166 3.90 10.69 -3.11
N ILE A 167 4.21 10.50 -4.39
CA ILE A 167 4.38 9.16 -4.97
C ILE A 167 5.62 8.45 -4.41
N LEU A 168 6.77 9.12 -4.36
CA LEU A 168 8.03 8.50 -3.92
C LEU A 168 8.01 8.17 -2.42
N THR A 169 7.43 9.03 -1.59
CA THR A 169 7.27 8.72 -0.15
C THR A 169 6.22 7.64 0.06
N GLY A 170 5.18 7.56 -0.78
CA GLY A 170 4.26 6.42 -0.82
C GLY A 170 4.96 5.09 -1.17
N LEU A 171 5.93 5.11 -2.09
CA LEU A 171 6.77 3.94 -2.41
C LEU A 171 7.60 3.51 -1.19
N PHE A 172 8.23 4.45 -0.49
CA PHE A 172 8.99 4.14 0.72
C PHE A 172 8.11 3.63 1.86
N ALA A 173 6.87 4.11 1.97
CA ALA A 173 5.90 3.56 2.90
C ALA A 173 5.49 2.11 2.54
N ALA A 174 5.41 1.78 1.24
CA ALA A 174 5.06 0.43 0.79
C ALA A 174 6.14 -0.62 1.11
N TYR A 175 7.41 -0.22 1.08
CA TYR A 175 8.57 -1.04 1.51
C TYR A 175 8.99 -0.78 2.97
N GLY A 176 8.19 -0.03 3.73
CA GLY A 176 8.48 0.24 5.13
C GLY A 176 8.35 -1.03 5.98
N ALA A 177 9.19 -1.17 7.00
CA ALA A 177 9.06 -2.26 7.96
C ALA A 177 7.77 -2.09 8.79
N GLU A 178 7.01 -3.17 8.98
CA GLU A 178 5.80 -3.11 9.80
C GLU A 178 6.11 -2.81 11.26
N GLY A 179 5.13 -2.21 11.96
CA GLY A 179 5.27 -1.84 13.36
C GLY A 179 6.25 -0.70 13.63
N THR A 180 6.83 -0.09 12.59
CA THR A 180 7.78 1.01 12.75
C THR A 180 7.13 2.38 12.55
N PRO A 181 7.49 3.40 13.37
CA PRO A 181 7.05 4.78 13.15
C PRO A 181 7.49 5.34 11.78
N GLN A 182 8.60 4.84 11.22
CA GLN A 182 9.18 5.30 9.97
C GLN A 182 8.24 5.04 8.78
N LYS A 183 7.62 3.86 8.70
CA LYS A 183 6.62 3.55 7.67
C LYS A 183 5.48 4.56 7.67
N TRP A 184 4.95 4.86 8.85
CA TRP A 184 3.88 5.83 9.04
C TRP A 184 4.35 7.28 8.82
N GLY A 185 5.60 7.59 9.12
CA GLY A 185 6.23 8.87 8.80
C GLY A 185 6.27 9.11 7.29
N TRP A 186 6.70 8.12 6.50
CA TRP A 186 6.66 8.19 5.03
C TRP A 186 5.24 8.40 4.51
N TYR A 187 4.27 7.65 5.04
CA TYR A 187 2.87 7.80 4.67
C TYR A 187 2.33 9.19 5.01
N ALA A 188 2.65 9.73 6.20
CA ALA A 188 2.23 11.06 6.61
C ALA A 188 2.82 12.16 5.72
N ILE A 189 4.09 12.05 5.32
CA ILE A 189 4.71 12.97 4.36
C ILE A 189 3.98 12.91 3.01
N ALA A 190 3.62 11.71 2.54
CA ALA A 190 2.84 11.54 1.32
C ALA A 190 1.48 12.24 1.41
N CYS A 191 0.78 12.11 2.54
CA CYS A 191 -0.50 12.79 2.78
C CYS A 191 -0.35 14.32 2.80
N ILE A 192 0.69 14.85 3.44
CA ILE A 192 0.94 16.31 3.46
C ILE A 192 1.23 16.81 2.04
N ALA A 193 2.05 16.09 1.28
CA ALA A 193 2.34 16.42 -0.12
C ALA A 193 1.08 16.37 -0.99
N TYR A 194 0.20 15.39 -0.78
CA TYR A 194 -1.11 15.33 -1.42
C TYR A 194 -1.97 16.57 -1.11
N LEU A 195 -1.99 17.04 0.14
CA LEU A 195 -2.72 18.26 0.50
C LEU A 195 -2.18 19.50 -0.24
N VAL A 196 -0.87 19.55 -0.49
CA VAL A 196 -0.27 20.62 -1.30
C VAL A 196 -0.76 20.55 -2.76
N VAL A 197 -0.84 19.35 -3.35
CA VAL A 197 -1.40 19.15 -4.70
C VAL A 197 -2.85 19.63 -4.75
N ILE A 198 -3.67 19.21 -3.77
CA ILE A 198 -5.07 19.64 -3.66
C ILE A 198 -5.18 21.16 -3.51
N TRP A 199 -4.33 21.79 -2.70
CA TRP A 199 -4.32 23.24 -2.56
C TRP A 199 -3.94 23.97 -3.85
N GLN A 200 -3.00 23.43 -4.63
CA GLN A 200 -2.66 23.99 -5.95
C GLN A 200 -3.83 23.88 -6.93
N LEU A 201 -4.55 22.76 -6.97
CA LEU A 201 -5.68 22.60 -7.90
C LEU A 201 -6.95 23.30 -7.43
N ALA A 202 -7.43 22.97 -6.23
CA ALA A 202 -8.74 23.38 -5.74
C ALA A 202 -8.80 24.85 -5.33
N TYR A 203 -7.69 25.47 -4.94
CA TYR A 203 -7.65 26.89 -4.59
C TYR A 203 -7.07 27.72 -5.74
N HIS A 204 -5.80 27.49 -6.13
CA HIS A 204 -5.15 28.30 -7.17
C HIS A 204 -5.73 28.01 -8.56
N GLY A 205 -5.76 26.74 -8.96
CA GLY A 205 -6.27 26.32 -10.26
C GLY A 205 -7.73 26.73 -10.45
N ARG A 206 -8.58 26.48 -9.45
CA ARG A 206 -10.01 26.82 -9.50
C ARG A 206 -10.24 28.31 -9.64
N GLY A 207 -9.56 29.14 -8.85
CA GLY A 207 -9.67 30.59 -8.94
C GLY A 207 -9.24 31.11 -10.33
N MET A 208 -8.14 30.60 -10.86
CA MET A 208 -7.64 30.98 -12.20
C MET A 208 -8.58 30.53 -13.32
N ALA A 209 -9.11 29.31 -13.25
CA ALA A 209 -10.07 28.80 -14.22
C ALA A 209 -11.40 29.58 -14.19
N MET A 210 -11.89 29.94 -13.01
CA MET A 210 -13.09 30.78 -12.85
C MET A 210 -12.87 32.19 -13.41
N ASN A 211 -11.68 32.77 -13.24
CA ASN A 211 -11.34 34.08 -13.82
C ASN A 211 -11.29 34.05 -15.36
N LYS A 212 -10.89 32.93 -15.97
CA LYS A 212 -11.01 32.74 -17.42
C LYS A 212 -12.48 32.63 -17.87
N GLY A 213 -13.36 32.12 -17.01
CA GLY A 213 -14.79 32.00 -17.24
C GLY A 213 -15.17 31.02 -18.37
N GLY A 214 -16.42 31.10 -18.80
CA GLY A 214 -16.97 30.34 -19.92
C GLY A 214 -16.83 28.82 -19.77
N LYS A 215 -16.45 28.15 -20.86
CA LYS A 215 -16.30 26.67 -20.88
C LYS A 215 -15.18 26.19 -19.97
N VAL A 216 -14.10 26.95 -19.80
CA VAL A 216 -12.95 26.55 -18.98
C VAL A 216 -13.32 26.56 -17.50
N GLY A 217 -13.95 27.65 -17.03
CA GLY A 217 -14.40 27.75 -15.63
C GLY A 217 -15.49 26.75 -15.24
N ASN A 218 -16.25 26.21 -16.19
CA ASN A 218 -17.23 25.15 -15.90
C ASN A 218 -16.63 23.74 -15.99
N PHE A 219 -15.60 23.56 -16.82
CA PHE A 219 -14.97 22.27 -17.07
C PHE A 219 -13.91 21.89 -16.02
N PHE A 220 -13.18 22.89 -15.51
CA PHE A 220 -12.16 22.73 -14.47
C PHE A 220 -12.80 22.54 -13.08
#